data_AF-A0A091M2W3-F1
#
_entry.id   AF-A0A091M2W3-F1
#
_cell.length_a   1.000
_cell.length_b   1.000
_cell.length_c   1.000
_cell.angle_alpha   90.00
_cell.angle_beta   90.00
_cell.angle_gamma   90.00
#
_symmetry.space_group_name_H-M   'P 1'
#
loop_
_entity.id
_entity.type
_entity.pdbx_description
1 polymer ?
#
loop_
_entity_poly.entity_id
_entity_poly.type
_entity_poly.pdbx_seq_one_letter_code
_entity_poly.pdbx_strand_id
1 'polypeptide(L)'
;QVELHVHLDGAIRPETILHFGRKRGVPLPGSTVDDLLKHVSYKTPLTLTQFLEKFNHYMPAIAGDREAVRRIAYELVETKAKEGVIYVEVRYSPHLLANCRVDPIPWGQTEGDLTPDEVVNLVNQGLQDGERDFRIKARSILCCMRHMPSWSPEVVELCKKYRNNSVVAIDLAGDESLKVENSSEHKKAYEEAERCGIHRTVHAGEAGPPAMIKEAVYLLKAERIGHGYHVLEDPELYKELLRAKMHFEVCPWSSYLTGACLPDFGKHPVAQFRKDRANYSINTDDPLIFNSNIDKDYSIVKDYMGFTEEEFKRVNINAAQSSFLPEKEKQELLDTLYEAYGMVPNTS
;
A
#
# COMPACT_ATOMS: atom_id res chain seq x y z
N GLN A 1 4.35 -13.52 7.82
CA GLN A 1 3.10 -12.80 7.50
C GLN A 1 3.00 -12.58 5.99
N VAL A 2 1.83 -12.22 5.48
CA VAL A 2 1.57 -11.67 4.14
C VAL A 2 1.07 -10.24 4.29
N GLU A 3 1.65 -9.30 3.56
CA GLU A 3 1.29 -7.89 3.61
C GLU A 3 0.93 -7.38 2.21
N LEU A 4 -0.29 -6.87 2.04
CA LEU A 4 -0.84 -6.46 0.76
C LEU A 4 -0.98 -4.94 0.62
N HIS A 5 -0.74 -4.19 1.69
CA HIS A 5 -0.96 -2.74 1.73
C HIS A 5 0.14 -2.02 2.50
N VAL A 6 1.21 -1.69 1.79
CA VAL A 6 2.31 -0.87 2.30
C VAL A 6 2.83 0.03 1.19
N HIS A 7 3.04 1.29 1.50
CA HIS A 7 3.57 2.30 0.59
C HIS A 7 5.10 2.29 0.59
N LEU A 8 5.75 2.23 -0.58
CA LEU A 8 7.21 2.24 -0.69
C LEU A 8 7.77 3.58 -0.19
N ASP A 9 7.17 4.66 -0.66
CA ASP A 9 7.47 6.04 -0.26
C ASP A 9 7.14 6.27 1.21
N GLY A 10 6.11 5.62 1.74
CA GLY A 10 5.76 5.57 3.16
C GLY A 10 6.60 4.67 4.06
N ALA A 11 7.59 3.96 3.52
CA ALA A 11 8.38 2.94 4.25
C ALA A 11 9.90 3.13 4.15
N ILE A 12 10.35 4.33 3.78
CA ILE A 12 11.77 4.63 3.60
C ILE A 12 12.49 4.72 4.96
N ARG A 13 13.70 4.16 5.06
CA ARG A 13 14.52 4.29 6.26
C ARG A 13 14.94 5.76 6.50
N PRO A 14 14.78 6.29 7.72
CA PRO A 14 15.24 7.65 8.07
C PRO A 14 16.72 7.88 7.75
N GLU A 15 17.57 6.87 7.96
CA GLU A 15 19.01 6.92 7.65
C GLU A 15 19.26 7.11 6.16
N THR A 16 18.44 6.49 5.31
CA THR A 16 18.51 6.58 3.85
C THR A 16 18.06 7.96 3.37
N ILE A 17 16.99 8.51 3.95
CA ILE A 17 16.56 9.91 3.70
C ILE A 17 17.70 10.88 4.04
N LEU A 18 18.27 10.76 5.24
CA LEU A 18 19.37 11.63 5.67
C LEU A 18 20.62 11.49 4.78
N HIS A 19 20.92 10.27 4.34
CA HIS A 19 22.03 10.00 3.42
C HIS A 19 21.84 10.75 2.10
N PHE A 20 20.70 10.57 1.42
CA PHE A 20 20.47 11.21 0.13
C PHE A 20 20.21 12.71 0.24
N GLY A 21 19.59 13.17 1.32
CA GLY A 21 19.45 14.61 1.61
C GLY A 21 20.81 15.31 1.67
N ARG A 22 21.77 14.73 2.40
CA ARG A 22 23.15 15.24 2.44
C ARG A 22 23.87 15.11 1.11
N LYS A 23 23.79 13.94 0.47
CA LYS A 23 24.48 13.65 -0.80
C LYS A 23 24.05 14.60 -1.93
N ARG A 24 22.76 14.96 -1.96
CA ARG A 24 22.15 15.79 -3.01
C ARG A 24 22.04 17.27 -2.63
N GLY A 25 22.39 17.64 -1.40
CA GLY A 25 22.23 19.01 -0.89
C GLY A 25 20.77 19.45 -0.75
N VAL A 26 19.84 18.50 -0.56
CA VAL A 26 18.42 18.79 -0.35
C VAL A 26 18.19 19.10 1.14
N PRO A 27 17.64 20.28 1.49
CA PRO A 27 17.33 20.62 2.87
C PRO A 27 16.32 19.63 3.48
N LEU A 28 16.62 19.14 4.69
CA LEU A 28 15.75 18.29 5.49
C LEU A 28 15.44 18.96 6.83
N PRO A 29 14.27 18.68 7.44
CA PRO A 29 13.90 19.23 8.75
C PRO A 29 14.60 18.46 9.90
N GLY A 30 15.90 18.25 9.79
CA GLY A 30 16.69 17.49 10.77
C GLY A 30 18.00 16.97 10.18
N SER A 31 19.00 16.76 11.05
CA SER A 31 20.32 16.21 10.67
C SER A 31 20.60 14.83 11.26
N THR A 32 19.78 14.40 12.22
CA THR A 32 19.79 13.08 12.86
C THR A 32 18.47 12.34 12.63
N VAL A 33 18.44 11.03 12.86
CA VAL A 33 17.22 10.22 12.73
C VAL A 33 16.13 10.73 13.66
N ASP A 34 16.47 10.95 14.93
CA ASP A 34 15.53 11.44 15.94
C ASP A 34 14.95 12.82 15.58
N ASP A 35 15.76 13.72 15.02
CA ASP A 35 15.27 15.03 14.60
C ASP A 35 14.34 14.91 13.40
N LEU A 36 14.71 14.13 12.38
CA LEU A 36 13.87 13.91 11.21
C LEU A 36 12.49 13.32 11.59
N LEU A 37 12.48 12.31 12.47
CA LEU A 37 11.24 11.65 12.90
C LEU A 37 10.29 12.57 13.66
N LYS A 38 10.77 13.62 14.34
CA LYS A 38 9.89 14.64 14.97
C LYS A 38 9.03 15.40 13.95
N HIS A 39 9.47 15.47 12.70
CA HIS A 39 8.77 16.17 11.62
C HIS A 39 7.98 15.21 10.74
N VAL A 40 8.59 14.08 10.38
CA VAL A 40 8.00 13.10 9.46
C VAL A 40 6.92 12.26 10.14
N SER A 41 7.13 11.87 11.40
CA SER A 41 6.23 10.96 12.11
C SER A 41 5.37 11.67 13.15
N TYR A 42 4.30 11.01 13.58
CA TYR A 42 3.41 11.54 14.61
C TYR A 42 2.73 10.42 15.39
N LYS A 43 2.24 10.74 16.60
CA LYS A 43 1.71 9.75 17.56
C LYS A 43 0.27 10.01 18.01
N THR A 44 -0.30 11.14 17.59
CA THR A 44 -1.67 11.55 17.92
C THR A 44 -2.46 11.72 16.63
N PRO A 45 -3.73 11.30 16.58
CA PRO A 45 -4.52 11.35 15.36
C PRO A 45 -4.52 12.74 14.70
N LEU A 46 -4.33 12.74 13.39
CA LEU A 46 -4.48 13.88 12.48
C LEU A 46 -5.59 13.57 11.48
N THR A 47 -5.81 14.42 10.48
CA THR A 47 -6.64 14.08 9.31
C THR A 47 -5.81 13.42 8.21
N LEU A 48 -6.46 12.71 7.27
CA LEU A 48 -5.81 12.16 6.07
C LEU A 48 -5.01 13.23 5.30
N THR A 49 -5.57 14.41 5.09
CA THR A 49 -4.88 15.51 4.41
C THR A 49 -3.59 15.92 5.14
N GLN A 50 -3.64 16.07 6.47
CA GLN A 50 -2.46 16.42 7.28
C GLN A 50 -1.41 15.31 7.33
N PHE A 51 -1.84 14.06 7.27
CA PHE A 51 -0.96 12.90 7.10
C PHE A 51 -0.21 12.99 5.75
N LEU A 52 -0.92 13.22 4.64
CA LEU A 52 -0.34 13.32 3.30
C LEU A 52 0.68 14.46 3.18
N GLU A 53 0.51 15.55 3.94
CA GLU A 53 1.48 16.65 3.98
C GLU A 53 2.86 16.22 4.50
N LYS A 54 2.97 15.12 5.26
CA LYS A 54 4.24 14.61 5.81
C LYS A 54 5.23 14.19 4.74
N PHE A 55 4.75 13.75 3.57
CA PHE A 55 5.60 13.36 2.44
C PHE A 55 6.48 14.52 1.94
N ASN A 56 6.01 15.77 2.07
CA ASN A 56 6.77 16.97 1.69
C ASN A 56 8.10 17.12 2.45
N HIS A 57 8.23 16.50 3.64
CA HIS A 57 9.41 16.63 4.48
C HIS A 57 10.61 15.81 4.00
N TYR A 58 10.40 14.74 3.23
CA TYR A 58 11.47 13.81 2.89
C TYR A 58 11.50 13.36 1.42
N MET A 59 10.37 13.38 0.71
CA MET A 59 10.32 13.00 -0.71
C MET A 59 11.27 13.79 -1.61
N PRO A 60 11.51 15.11 -1.42
CA PRO A 60 12.50 15.84 -2.20
C PRO A 60 13.92 15.24 -2.15
N ALA A 61 14.29 14.55 -1.06
CA ALA A 61 15.61 13.91 -0.94
C ALA A 61 15.73 12.63 -1.78
N ILE A 62 14.61 12.03 -2.17
CA ILE A 62 14.54 10.72 -2.83
C ILE A 62 14.15 10.86 -4.30
N ALA A 63 13.08 11.58 -4.60
CA ALA A 63 12.57 11.75 -5.95
C ALA A 63 13.63 12.33 -6.90
N GLY A 64 13.68 11.83 -8.13
CA GLY A 64 14.65 12.27 -9.14
C GLY A 64 16.06 11.68 -9.01
N ASP A 65 16.36 10.83 -8.02
CA ASP A 65 17.66 10.16 -7.88
C ASP A 65 17.54 8.65 -8.10
N ARG A 66 18.23 8.14 -9.12
CA ARG A 66 18.16 6.72 -9.54
C ARG A 66 18.66 5.76 -8.48
N GLU A 67 19.73 6.15 -7.77
CA GLU A 67 20.33 5.31 -6.73
C GLU A 67 19.39 5.23 -5.53
N ALA A 68 18.78 6.36 -5.14
CA ALA A 68 17.80 6.41 -4.07
C ALA A 68 16.58 5.53 -4.37
N VAL A 69 15.96 5.69 -5.54
CA VAL A 69 14.76 4.94 -5.96
C VAL A 69 15.01 3.43 -5.95
N ARG A 70 16.13 2.95 -6.52
CA ARG A 70 16.47 1.53 -6.49
C ARG A 70 16.78 1.04 -5.06
N ARG A 71 17.48 1.85 -4.27
CA ARG A 71 17.91 1.48 -2.91
C ARG A 71 16.73 1.33 -1.95
N ILE A 72 15.75 2.23 -1.98
CA ILE A 72 14.59 2.13 -1.07
C ILE A 72 13.77 0.85 -1.33
N ALA A 73 13.67 0.42 -2.60
CA ALA A 73 13.00 -0.81 -2.96
C ALA A 73 13.73 -2.05 -2.41
N TYR A 74 15.06 -2.09 -2.54
CA TYR A 74 15.88 -3.16 -1.95
C TYR A 74 15.78 -3.18 -0.41
N GLU A 75 15.90 -2.01 0.23
CA GLU A 75 15.85 -1.89 1.69
C GLU A 75 14.47 -2.22 2.28
N LEU A 76 13.38 -2.00 1.52
CA LEU A 76 12.05 -2.43 1.93
C LEU A 76 11.99 -3.95 2.09
N VAL A 77 12.48 -4.70 1.10
CA VAL A 77 12.47 -6.17 1.14
C VAL A 77 13.27 -6.68 2.33
N GLU A 78 14.43 -6.09 2.60
CA GLU A 78 15.23 -6.39 3.80
C GLU A 78 14.42 -6.15 5.09
N THR A 79 13.74 -4.99 5.19
CA THR A 79 12.97 -4.62 6.37
C THR A 79 11.81 -5.60 6.59
N LYS A 80 11.06 -5.91 5.53
CA LYS A 80 9.92 -6.83 5.60
C LYS A 80 10.34 -8.26 5.92
N ALA A 81 11.49 -8.71 5.44
CA ALA A 81 12.05 -10.01 5.84
C ALA A 81 12.37 -10.06 7.35
N LYS A 82 12.91 -8.99 7.93
CA LYS A 82 13.18 -8.89 9.38
C LYS A 82 11.90 -8.87 10.22
N GLU A 83 10.79 -8.40 9.65
CA GLU A 83 9.44 -8.42 10.25
C GLU A 83 8.75 -9.79 10.14
N GLY A 84 9.37 -10.80 9.51
CA GLY A 84 8.78 -12.12 9.29
C GLY A 84 7.78 -12.17 8.12
N VAL A 85 7.70 -11.12 7.30
CA VAL A 85 6.88 -11.11 6.08
C VAL A 85 7.52 -12.01 5.03
N ILE A 86 6.74 -12.93 4.44
CA ILE A 86 7.22 -13.85 3.40
C ILE A 86 6.74 -13.45 2.00
N TYR A 87 5.68 -12.63 1.93
CA TYR A 87 5.17 -12.05 0.70
C TYR A 87 4.66 -10.62 0.95
N VAL A 88 5.10 -9.69 0.12
CA VAL A 88 4.69 -8.29 0.17
C VAL A 88 4.28 -7.75 -1.21
N GLU A 89 3.16 -7.03 -1.25
CA GLU A 89 2.78 -6.16 -2.36
C GLU A 89 2.97 -4.71 -1.94
N VAL A 90 4.04 -4.08 -2.44
CA VAL A 90 4.34 -2.68 -2.15
C VAL A 90 3.75 -1.76 -3.21
N ARG A 91 3.13 -0.66 -2.80
CA ARG A 91 2.52 0.32 -3.70
C ARG A 91 3.27 1.66 -3.71
N TYR A 92 3.25 2.35 -4.85
CA TYR A 92 3.83 3.68 -4.98
C TYR A 92 3.33 4.36 -6.25
N SER A 93 3.39 5.69 -6.31
CA SER A 93 3.20 6.43 -7.56
C SER A 93 4.55 6.63 -8.25
N PRO A 94 4.78 6.07 -9.46
CA PRO A 94 6.03 6.26 -10.18
C PRO A 94 6.25 7.74 -10.56
N HIS A 95 5.17 8.47 -10.81
CA HIS A 95 5.17 9.90 -11.11
C HIS A 95 5.75 10.73 -9.97
N LEU A 96 5.45 10.38 -8.71
CA LEU A 96 5.97 11.10 -7.54
C LEU A 96 7.47 10.88 -7.30
N LEU A 97 8.10 9.87 -7.89
CA LEU A 97 9.54 9.63 -7.78
C LEU A 97 10.32 10.14 -9.00
N ALA A 98 9.62 10.61 -10.04
CA ALA A 98 10.19 11.10 -11.29
C ALA A 98 10.47 12.62 -11.25
N ASN A 99 11.29 13.09 -12.21
CA ASN A 99 11.54 14.51 -12.47
C ASN A 99 11.61 14.86 -13.96
N CYS A 100 11.22 13.93 -14.83
CA CYS A 100 11.18 14.09 -16.29
C CYS A 100 9.90 13.47 -16.82
N ARG A 101 9.26 14.08 -17.84
CA ARG A 101 7.99 13.60 -18.43
C ARG A 101 6.87 13.35 -17.42
N VAL A 102 6.77 14.22 -16.42
CA VAL A 102 5.68 14.25 -15.45
C VAL A 102 5.24 15.70 -15.30
N ASP A 103 3.93 15.95 -15.39
CA ASP A 103 3.35 17.30 -15.30
C ASP A 103 2.19 17.31 -14.31
N PRO A 104 2.21 18.16 -13.27
CA PRO A 104 3.35 18.98 -12.86
C PRO A 104 4.52 18.14 -12.31
N ILE A 105 5.75 18.63 -12.45
CA ILE A 105 6.92 18.01 -11.81
C ILE A 105 6.75 18.09 -10.28
N PRO A 106 6.81 16.96 -9.55
CA PRO A 106 6.50 16.94 -8.13
C PRO A 106 7.62 17.54 -7.28
N TRP A 107 7.28 17.90 -6.04
CA TRP A 107 8.21 18.34 -4.99
C TRP A 107 9.05 19.58 -5.30
N GLY A 108 8.62 20.40 -6.28
CA GLY A 108 9.37 21.59 -6.69
C GLY A 108 10.73 21.26 -7.32
N GLN A 109 10.89 20.05 -7.86
CA GLN A 109 12.12 19.66 -8.56
C GLN A 109 12.28 20.45 -9.86
N THR A 110 13.53 20.63 -10.28
CA THR A 110 13.85 21.04 -11.65
C THR A 110 13.69 19.84 -12.59
N GLU A 111 13.36 20.12 -13.87
CA GLU A 111 13.34 19.07 -14.90
C GLU A 111 14.69 18.36 -14.98
N GLY A 112 14.64 17.03 -14.89
CA GLY A 112 15.78 16.13 -15.01
C GLY A 112 15.58 15.15 -16.15
N ASP A 113 16.09 13.93 -15.98
CA ASP A 113 16.04 12.87 -16.99
C ASP A 113 15.43 11.55 -16.46
N LEU A 114 14.93 11.52 -15.22
CA LEU A 114 14.32 10.33 -14.63
C LEU A 114 12.80 10.33 -14.86
N THR A 115 12.35 9.45 -15.74
CA THR A 115 10.94 9.30 -16.13
C THR A 115 10.16 8.32 -15.23
N PRO A 116 8.82 8.40 -15.15
CA PRO A 116 8.00 7.42 -14.42
C PRO A 116 8.26 5.97 -14.86
N ASP A 117 8.47 5.74 -16.16
CA ASP A 117 8.82 4.44 -16.72
C ASP A 117 10.12 3.87 -16.14
N GLU A 118 11.16 4.71 -16.07
CA GLU A 118 12.46 4.32 -15.54
C GLU A 118 12.41 4.12 -14.01
N VAL A 119 11.60 4.91 -13.29
CA VAL A 119 11.31 4.66 -11.87
C VAL A 119 10.78 3.25 -11.66
N VAL A 120 9.79 2.81 -12.44
CA VAL A 120 9.24 1.44 -12.32
C VAL A 120 10.32 0.39 -12.53
N ASN A 121 11.17 0.58 -13.55
CA ASN A 121 12.28 -0.32 -13.82
C ASN A 121 13.29 -0.38 -12.64
N LEU A 122 13.63 0.76 -12.03
CA LEU A 122 14.56 0.83 -10.89
C LEU A 122 13.99 0.17 -9.63
N VAL A 123 12.71 0.40 -9.35
CA VAL A 123 12.03 -0.27 -8.22
C VAL A 123 12.00 -1.77 -8.45
N ASN A 124 11.66 -2.24 -9.65
CA ASN A 124 11.65 -3.67 -9.98
C ASN A 124 13.02 -4.32 -9.74
N GLN A 125 14.11 -3.67 -10.16
CA GLN A 125 15.46 -4.15 -9.90
C GLN A 125 15.78 -4.23 -8.39
N GLY A 126 15.41 -3.20 -7.63
CA GLY A 126 15.60 -3.20 -6.17
C GLY A 126 14.83 -4.31 -5.47
N LEU A 127 13.56 -4.51 -5.84
CA LEU A 127 12.72 -5.59 -5.30
C LEU A 127 13.27 -6.98 -5.66
N GLN A 128 13.73 -7.19 -6.88
CA GLN A 128 14.29 -8.48 -7.33
C GLN A 128 15.60 -8.82 -6.65
N ASP A 129 16.48 -7.84 -6.49
CA ASP A 129 17.72 -8.02 -5.74
C ASP A 129 17.41 -8.34 -4.27
N GLY A 130 16.44 -7.64 -3.68
CA GLY A 130 15.97 -7.91 -2.32
C GLY A 130 15.36 -9.32 -2.18
N GLU A 131 14.50 -9.74 -3.11
CA GLU A 131 13.87 -11.07 -3.10
C GLU A 131 14.93 -12.18 -3.13
N ARG A 132 15.97 -12.02 -3.97
CA ARG A 132 17.11 -12.93 -4.03
C ARG A 132 17.87 -12.99 -2.70
N ASP A 133 18.20 -11.83 -2.13
CA ASP A 133 19.15 -11.74 -1.02
C ASP A 133 18.49 -12.05 0.34
N PHE A 134 17.19 -11.74 0.50
CA PHE A 134 16.45 -11.92 1.75
C PHE A 134 15.42 -13.06 1.71
N ARG A 135 15.23 -13.71 0.56
CA ARG A 135 14.38 -14.91 0.36
C ARG A 135 12.92 -14.72 0.75
N ILE A 136 12.38 -13.55 0.46
CA ILE A 136 10.94 -13.26 0.55
C ILE A 136 10.45 -12.77 -0.81
N LYS A 137 9.19 -13.03 -1.15
CA LYS A 137 8.65 -12.64 -2.45
C LYS A 137 8.12 -11.21 -2.39
N ALA A 138 8.48 -10.38 -3.36
CA ALA A 138 8.05 -8.97 -3.41
C ALA A 138 7.48 -8.61 -4.78
N ARG A 139 6.28 -8.03 -4.79
CA ARG A 139 5.61 -7.52 -5.99
C ARG A 139 5.24 -6.06 -5.77
N SER A 140 4.98 -5.35 -6.86
CA SER A 140 4.65 -3.92 -6.83
C SER A 140 3.26 -3.62 -7.40
N ILE A 141 2.65 -2.56 -6.90
CA ILE A 141 1.39 -1.99 -7.37
C ILE A 141 1.64 -0.53 -7.72
N LEU A 142 1.15 -0.08 -8.88
CA LEU A 142 1.35 1.31 -9.30
C LEU A 142 0.10 2.14 -8.99
N CYS A 143 0.29 3.23 -8.25
CA CYS A 143 -0.80 4.10 -7.81
C CYS A 143 -1.09 5.21 -8.81
N CYS A 144 -2.34 5.26 -9.29
CA CYS A 144 -2.98 6.50 -9.67
C CYS A 144 -3.14 7.40 -8.43
N MET A 145 -3.07 8.71 -8.63
CA MET A 145 -3.29 9.69 -7.54
C MET A 145 -4.60 10.42 -7.77
N ARG A 146 -5.49 10.44 -6.78
CA ARG A 146 -6.83 11.07 -6.88
C ARG A 146 -6.79 12.50 -7.42
N HIS A 147 -5.80 13.28 -6.99
CA HIS A 147 -5.62 14.68 -7.41
C HIS A 147 -4.95 14.84 -8.78
N MET A 148 -4.47 13.76 -9.41
CA MET A 148 -3.86 13.74 -10.74
C MET A 148 -4.49 12.69 -11.67
N PRO A 149 -5.75 12.89 -12.13
CA PRO A 149 -6.37 12.01 -13.12
C PRO A 149 -5.55 11.82 -14.39
N SER A 150 -4.84 12.87 -14.83
CA SER A 150 -4.02 12.90 -16.04
C SER A 150 -2.86 11.91 -16.05
N TRP A 151 -2.42 11.42 -14.89
CA TRP A 151 -1.36 10.43 -14.79
C TRP A 151 -1.86 8.99 -14.99
N SER A 152 -3.15 8.74 -14.73
CA SER A 152 -3.74 7.39 -14.74
C SER A 152 -3.59 6.61 -16.05
N PRO A 153 -3.73 7.23 -17.23
CA PRO A 153 -3.48 6.54 -18.50
C PRO A 153 -2.07 5.99 -18.60
N GLU A 154 -1.06 6.74 -18.14
CA GLU A 154 0.32 6.25 -18.13
C GLU A 154 0.52 5.14 -17.08
N VAL A 155 -0.10 5.25 -15.89
CA VAL A 155 -0.02 4.22 -14.85
C VAL A 155 -0.49 2.86 -15.38
N VAL A 156 -1.65 2.79 -16.06
CA VAL A 156 -2.13 1.50 -16.60
C VAL A 156 -1.25 0.96 -17.74
N GLU A 157 -0.67 1.83 -18.58
CA GLU A 157 0.31 1.40 -19.60
C GLU A 157 1.59 0.86 -18.97
N LEU A 158 2.08 1.46 -17.88
CA LEU A 158 3.20 0.94 -17.10
C LEU A 158 2.87 -0.40 -16.46
N CYS A 159 1.67 -0.58 -15.91
CA CYS A 159 1.21 -1.89 -15.42
C CYS A 159 1.24 -2.95 -16.54
N LYS A 160 0.75 -2.61 -17.75
CA LYS A 160 0.79 -3.51 -18.91
C LYS A 160 2.22 -3.83 -19.35
N LYS A 161 3.11 -2.85 -19.37
CA LYS A 161 4.51 -3.00 -19.75
C LYS A 161 5.28 -3.90 -18.77
N TYR A 162 5.06 -3.70 -17.47
CA TYR A 162 5.82 -4.35 -16.40
C TYR A 162 5.07 -5.52 -15.72
N ARG A 163 3.93 -5.99 -16.26
CA ARG A 163 3.13 -7.10 -15.69
C ARG A 163 3.88 -8.41 -15.45
N ASN A 164 4.95 -8.66 -16.19
CA ASN A 164 5.79 -9.85 -16.07
C ASN A 164 7.11 -9.54 -15.34
N ASN A 165 7.21 -8.35 -14.74
CA ASN A 165 8.38 -7.82 -14.08
C ASN A 165 7.94 -7.10 -12.79
N SER A 166 7.59 -7.88 -11.77
CA SER A 166 7.17 -7.46 -10.43
C SER A 166 5.84 -6.69 -10.30
N VAL A 167 5.39 -5.93 -11.31
CA VAL A 167 4.12 -5.16 -11.23
C VAL A 167 2.92 -6.09 -11.38
N VAL A 168 2.04 -6.14 -10.37
CA VAL A 168 0.89 -7.06 -10.34
C VAL A 168 -0.47 -6.36 -10.43
N ALA A 169 -0.56 -5.07 -10.07
CA ALA A 169 -1.85 -4.37 -10.05
C ALA A 169 -1.72 -2.85 -10.23
N ILE A 170 -2.87 -2.22 -10.44
CA ILE A 170 -3.09 -0.77 -10.33
C ILE A 170 -3.85 -0.45 -9.03
N ASP A 171 -3.53 0.69 -8.43
CA ASP A 171 -4.23 1.28 -7.27
C ASP A 171 -4.66 2.73 -7.55
N LEU A 172 -5.55 3.25 -6.72
CA LEU A 172 -5.96 4.65 -6.68
C LEU A 172 -5.82 5.12 -5.23
N ALA A 173 -4.86 6.02 -4.98
CA ALA A 173 -4.49 6.52 -3.66
C ALA A 173 -4.55 8.05 -3.58
N GLY A 174 -4.25 8.60 -2.40
CA GLY A 174 -4.30 10.03 -2.12
C GLY A 174 -5.61 10.46 -1.44
N ASP A 175 -5.80 11.77 -1.30
CA ASP A 175 -6.83 12.33 -0.43
C ASP A 175 -8.27 12.02 -0.90
N GLU A 176 -8.99 11.17 -0.15
CA GLU A 176 -10.39 10.80 -0.44
C GLU A 176 -11.37 11.96 -0.26
N SER A 177 -10.99 13.04 0.44
CA SER A 177 -11.87 14.20 0.64
C SER A 177 -11.98 15.09 -0.59
N LEU A 178 -11.08 14.93 -1.57
CA LEU A 178 -11.05 15.75 -2.78
C LEU A 178 -12.19 15.42 -3.73
N LYS A 179 -12.98 16.44 -4.07
CA LYS A 179 -13.92 16.39 -5.18
C LYS A 179 -13.19 16.78 -6.47
N VAL A 180 -12.85 15.80 -7.29
CA VAL A 180 -12.14 16.03 -8.55
C VAL A 180 -13.13 15.98 -9.70
N GLU A 181 -13.35 17.13 -10.36
CA GLU A 181 -14.35 17.32 -11.42
C GLU A 181 -14.06 16.50 -12.70
N ASN A 182 -12.89 15.84 -12.78
CA ASN A 182 -12.42 15.05 -13.93
C ASN A 182 -12.03 13.59 -13.57
N SER A 183 -12.78 12.91 -12.71
CA SER A 183 -12.55 11.48 -12.38
C SER A 183 -12.66 10.51 -13.58
N SER A 184 -13.00 11.00 -14.78
CA SER A 184 -13.15 10.18 -15.99
C SER A 184 -11.87 9.47 -16.44
N GLU A 185 -10.68 10.02 -16.16
CA GLU A 185 -9.42 9.39 -16.59
C GLU A 185 -9.02 8.23 -15.68
N HIS A 186 -9.27 8.32 -14.37
CA HIS A 186 -9.20 7.17 -13.47
C HIS A 186 -10.09 6.05 -13.98
N LYS A 187 -11.37 6.37 -14.28
CA LYS A 187 -12.32 5.39 -14.79
C LYS A 187 -11.81 4.71 -16.07
N LYS A 188 -11.34 5.47 -17.06
CA LYS A 188 -10.78 4.92 -18.30
C LYS A 188 -9.57 4.01 -18.05
N ALA A 189 -8.68 4.39 -17.14
CA ALA A 189 -7.54 3.57 -16.77
C ALA A 189 -7.97 2.24 -16.13
N TYR A 190 -8.99 2.24 -15.27
CA TYR A 190 -9.53 1.02 -14.67
C TYR A 190 -10.35 0.17 -15.65
N GLU A 191 -11.08 0.77 -16.58
CA GLU A 191 -11.74 0.07 -17.71
C GLU A 191 -10.67 -0.63 -18.59
N GLU A 192 -9.55 0.04 -18.87
CA GLU A 192 -8.42 -0.56 -19.59
C GLU A 192 -7.73 -1.67 -18.78
N ALA A 193 -7.59 -1.49 -17.46
CA ALA A 193 -7.03 -2.49 -16.57
C ALA A 193 -7.89 -3.76 -16.55
N GLU A 194 -9.21 -3.63 -16.43
CA GLU A 194 -10.16 -4.74 -16.54
C GLU A 194 -10.02 -5.43 -17.90
N ARG A 195 -10.04 -4.66 -19.00
CA ARG A 195 -9.92 -5.18 -20.38
C ARG A 195 -8.62 -5.96 -20.61
N CYS A 196 -7.52 -5.53 -20.00
CA CYS A 196 -6.20 -6.14 -20.16
C CYS A 196 -5.86 -7.21 -19.11
N GLY A 197 -6.75 -7.46 -18.14
CA GLY A 197 -6.50 -8.39 -17.03
C GLY A 197 -5.41 -7.90 -16.06
N ILE A 198 -5.24 -6.59 -15.89
CA ILE A 198 -4.40 -5.99 -14.85
C ILE A 198 -5.22 -5.91 -13.57
N HIS A 199 -4.73 -6.49 -12.47
CA HIS A 199 -5.46 -6.51 -11.21
C HIS A 199 -5.71 -5.12 -10.62
N ARG A 200 -6.78 -4.98 -9.84
CA ARG A 200 -7.32 -3.68 -9.40
C ARG A 200 -7.54 -3.66 -7.89
N THR A 201 -6.83 -2.80 -7.18
CA THR A 201 -7.19 -2.37 -5.81
C THR A 201 -7.50 -0.88 -5.84
N VAL A 202 -8.23 -0.39 -4.84
CA VAL A 202 -8.63 1.02 -4.74
C VAL A 202 -8.71 1.38 -3.25
N HIS A 203 -8.04 2.45 -2.82
CA HIS A 203 -8.36 3.07 -1.53
C HIS A 203 -9.80 3.54 -1.58
N ALA A 204 -10.64 3.08 -0.65
CA ALA A 204 -12.01 3.56 -0.54
C ALA A 204 -12.55 3.32 0.87
N GLY A 205 -13.24 4.32 1.42
CA GLY A 205 -13.87 4.17 2.73
C GLY A 205 -12.89 4.22 3.89
N GLU A 206 -11.72 4.83 3.67
CA GLU A 206 -10.78 5.16 4.73
C GLU A 206 -11.26 6.42 5.46
N ALA A 207 -11.32 7.55 4.74
CA ALA A 207 -11.87 8.81 5.20
C ALA A 207 -13.15 9.19 4.43
N GLY A 208 -13.42 8.52 3.31
CA GLY A 208 -14.60 8.72 2.47
C GLY A 208 -15.82 7.89 2.92
N PRO A 209 -17.03 8.26 2.45
CA PRO A 209 -18.26 7.55 2.76
C PRO A 209 -18.38 6.20 2.03
N PRO A 210 -19.33 5.32 2.42
CA PRO A 210 -19.61 4.05 1.72
C PRO A 210 -19.84 4.18 0.21
N ALA A 211 -20.33 5.34 -0.25
CA ALA A 211 -20.54 5.62 -1.66
C ALA A 211 -19.25 5.50 -2.49
N MET A 212 -18.09 5.84 -1.92
CA MET A 212 -16.79 5.67 -2.59
C MET A 212 -16.40 4.19 -2.70
N ILE A 213 -16.78 3.36 -1.74
CA ILE A 213 -16.61 1.90 -1.83
C ILE A 213 -17.49 1.35 -2.96
N LYS A 214 -18.75 1.82 -3.08
CA LYS A 214 -19.62 1.45 -4.21
C LYS A 214 -18.99 1.84 -5.55
N GLU A 215 -18.44 3.04 -5.65
CA GLU A 215 -17.75 3.50 -6.86
C GLU A 215 -16.55 2.60 -7.20
N ALA A 216 -15.69 2.32 -6.21
CA ALA A 216 -14.55 1.42 -6.37
C ALA A 216 -14.96 0.04 -6.90
N VAL A 217 -16.01 -0.55 -6.31
CA VAL A 217 -16.46 -1.90 -6.68
C VAL A 217 -17.17 -1.91 -8.04
N TYR A 218 -18.15 -1.02 -8.26
CA TYR A 218 -19.02 -1.13 -9.44
C TYR A 218 -18.51 -0.37 -10.66
N LEU A 219 -17.85 0.77 -10.46
CA LEU A 219 -17.32 1.60 -11.56
C LEU A 219 -15.87 1.27 -11.88
N LEU A 220 -15.01 1.12 -10.86
CA LEU A 220 -13.59 0.82 -11.04
C LEU A 220 -13.29 -0.69 -11.03
N LYS A 221 -14.29 -1.54 -10.76
CA LYS A 221 -14.15 -3.01 -10.78
C LYS A 221 -13.03 -3.52 -9.88
N ALA A 222 -12.86 -2.86 -8.72
CA ALA A 222 -11.89 -3.23 -7.72
C ALA A 222 -12.10 -4.69 -7.26
N GLU A 223 -11.00 -5.43 -7.14
CA GLU A 223 -10.95 -6.80 -6.62
C GLU A 223 -10.64 -6.82 -5.11
N ARG A 224 -10.01 -5.74 -4.62
CA ARG A 224 -9.74 -5.48 -3.20
C ARG A 224 -10.01 -4.01 -2.88
N ILE A 225 -10.33 -3.74 -1.63
CA ILE A 225 -10.53 -2.38 -1.11
C ILE A 225 -9.44 -2.06 -0.10
N GLY A 226 -8.64 -1.03 -0.40
CA GLY A 226 -7.76 -0.37 0.54
C GLY A 226 -8.59 0.20 1.69
N HIS A 227 -8.32 -0.24 2.92
CA HIS A 227 -9.06 0.12 4.13
C HIS A 227 -10.50 -0.42 4.18
N GLY A 228 -11.48 0.30 3.59
CA GLY A 228 -12.89 -0.10 3.55
C GLY A 228 -13.65 -0.03 4.88
N TYR A 229 -13.15 0.72 5.86
CA TYR A 229 -13.71 0.79 7.22
C TYR A 229 -15.17 1.27 7.24
N HIS A 230 -15.45 2.31 6.46
CA HIS A 230 -16.76 2.94 6.41
C HIS A 230 -17.83 2.07 5.72
N VAL A 231 -17.49 0.88 5.18
CA VAL A 231 -18.48 -0.05 4.59
C VAL A 231 -19.60 -0.42 5.57
N LEU A 232 -19.31 -0.43 6.88
CA LEU A 232 -20.27 -0.78 7.92
C LEU A 232 -21.39 0.24 8.10
N GLU A 233 -21.23 1.47 7.59
CA GLU A 233 -22.28 2.49 7.60
C GLU A 233 -23.37 2.22 6.55
N ASP A 234 -23.11 1.31 5.61
CA ASP A 234 -24.08 0.79 4.65
C ASP A 234 -24.21 -0.74 4.80
N PRO A 235 -25.14 -1.21 5.66
CA PRO A 235 -25.29 -2.64 5.95
C PRO A 235 -25.66 -3.50 4.73
N GLU A 236 -26.35 -2.92 3.74
CA GLU A 236 -26.73 -3.64 2.52
C GLU A 236 -25.50 -3.88 1.65
N LEU A 237 -24.68 -2.84 1.44
CA LEU A 237 -23.40 -2.94 0.74
C LEU A 237 -22.48 -3.93 1.45
N TYR A 238 -22.31 -3.81 2.76
CA TYR A 238 -21.44 -4.70 3.52
C TYR A 238 -21.87 -6.18 3.37
N LYS A 239 -23.16 -6.46 3.47
CA LYS A 239 -23.70 -7.83 3.28
C LYS A 239 -23.49 -8.35 1.86
N GLU A 240 -23.52 -7.48 0.85
CA GLU A 240 -23.18 -7.86 -0.53
C GLU A 240 -21.69 -8.19 -0.67
N LEU A 241 -20.81 -7.30 -0.23
CA LEU A 241 -19.35 -7.48 -0.33
C LEU A 241 -18.85 -8.69 0.47
N LEU A 242 -19.47 -8.95 1.62
CA LEU A 242 -19.20 -10.16 2.40
C LEU A 242 -19.55 -11.44 1.63
N ARG A 243 -20.70 -11.47 0.94
CA ARG A 243 -21.10 -12.61 0.10
C ARG A 243 -20.19 -12.78 -1.11
N ALA A 244 -19.75 -11.67 -1.70
CA ALA A 244 -18.80 -11.66 -2.81
C ALA A 244 -17.35 -11.98 -2.38
N LYS A 245 -17.10 -12.16 -1.08
CA LYS A 245 -15.75 -12.37 -0.50
C LYS A 245 -14.75 -11.25 -0.86
N MET A 246 -15.24 -10.01 -0.97
CA MET A 246 -14.40 -8.83 -1.17
C MET A 246 -13.28 -8.80 -0.14
N HIS A 247 -12.04 -8.57 -0.57
CA HIS A 247 -10.90 -8.46 0.34
C HIS A 247 -10.74 -7.02 0.83
N PHE A 248 -10.68 -6.83 2.15
CA PHE A 248 -10.37 -5.54 2.77
C PHE A 248 -8.91 -5.50 3.26
N GLU A 249 -8.15 -4.52 2.80
CA GLU A 249 -6.75 -4.32 3.19
C GLU A 249 -6.71 -3.42 4.44
N VAL A 250 -6.78 -4.03 5.63
CA VAL A 250 -6.94 -3.30 6.90
C VAL A 250 -5.58 -2.85 7.43
N CYS A 251 -5.51 -1.61 7.91
CA CYS A 251 -4.32 -0.97 8.49
C CYS A 251 -4.65 -0.39 9.89
N PRO A 252 -4.68 -1.20 10.96
CA PRO A 252 -5.21 -0.81 12.27
C PRO A 252 -4.55 0.42 12.93
N TRP A 253 -3.22 0.53 12.89
CA TRP A 253 -2.49 1.65 13.48
C TRP A 253 -2.59 2.90 12.61
N SER A 254 -2.52 2.74 11.29
CA SER A 254 -2.77 3.82 10.32
C SER A 254 -4.14 4.44 10.55
N SER A 255 -5.20 3.62 10.61
CA SER A 255 -6.58 4.12 10.72
C SER A 255 -6.84 4.97 11.98
N TYR A 256 -6.12 4.66 13.06
CA TYR A 256 -6.13 5.48 14.27
C TYR A 256 -5.44 6.84 14.03
N LEU A 257 -4.24 6.82 13.43
CA LEU A 257 -3.42 8.01 13.23
C LEU A 257 -3.96 8.93 12.12
N THR A 258 -4.61 8.43 11.08
CA THR A 258 -5.23 9.25 10.03
C THR A 258 -6.61 9.78 10.41
N GLY A 259 -7.14 9.36 11.57
CA GLY A 259 -8.48 9.72 12.03
C GLY A 259 -9.60 8.98 11.29
N ALA A 260 -9.25 8.00 10.45
CA ALA A 260 -10.17 7.15 9.70
C ALA A 260 -11.07 6.29 10.60
N CYS A 261 -10.60 5.93 11.79
CA CYS A 261 -11.36 5.15 12.77
C CYS A 261 -11.40 5.84 14.14
N LEU A 262 -12.42 5.50 14.93
CA LEU A 262 -12.55 6.01 16.30
C LEU A 262 -11.34 5.63 17.16
N PRO A 263 -10.91 6.48 18.11
CA PRO A 263 -9.77 6.19 19.00
C PRO A 263 -9.90 4.91 19.84
N ASP A 264 -11.13 4.41 20.02
CA ASP A 264 -11.41 3.17 20.73
C ASP A 264 -11.23 1.97 19.79
N PHE A 265 -10.06 1.31 19.88
CA PHE A 265 -9.75 0.11 19.10
C PHE A 265 -10.78 -1.02 19.29
N GLY A 266 -11.47 -1.10 20.43
CA GLY A 266 -12.53 -2.09 20.65
C GLY A 266 -13.73 -1.93 19.71
N LYS A 267 -13.88 -0.75 19.08
CA LYS A 267 -14.93 -0.42 18.11
C LYS A 267 -14.43 -0.38 16.67
N HIS A 268 -13.18 -0.72 16.42
CA HIS A 268 -12.63 -0.70 15.06
C HIS A 268 -13.42 -1.68 14.15
N PRO A 269 -13.76 -1.29 12.91
CA PRO A 269 -14.49 -2.14 11.95
C PRO A 269 -13.92 -3.56 11.76
N VAL A 270 -12.61 -3.76 11.90
CA VAL A 270 -12.00 -5.09 11.79
C VAL A 270 -12.47 -6.05 12.88
N ALA A 271 -12.89 -5.56 14.05
CA ALA A 271 -13.52 -6.41 15.07
C ALA A 271 -14.85 -7.00 14.59
N GLN A 272 -15.60 -6.27 13.76
CA GLN A 272 -16.81 -6.77 13.11
C GLN A 272 -16.46 -7.72 11.94
N PHE A 273 -15.50 -7.35 11.10
CA PHE A 273 -15.00 -8.22 10.02
C PHE A 273 -14.53 -9.59 10.54
N ARG A 274 -13.86 -9.61 11.69
CA ARG A 274 -13.47 -10.85 12.38
C ARG A 274 -14.68 -11.70 12.76
N LYS A 275 -15.68 -11.10 13.45
CA LYS A 275 -16.89 -11.81 13.89
C LYS A 275 -17.64 -12.43 12.70
N ASP A 276 -17.70 -11.71 11.59
CA ASP A 276 -18.39 -12.13 10.37
C ASP A 276 -17.54 -13.03 9.47
N ARG A 277 -16.30 -13.34 9.88
CA ARG A 277 -15.32 -14.12 9.12
C ARG A 277 -15.08 -13.56 7.71
N ALA A 278 -15.09 -12.23 7.57
CA ALA A 278 -14.81 -11.55 6.32
C ALA A 278 -13.41 -11.88 5.78
N ASN A 279 -13.20 -11.55 4.51
CA ASN A 279 -11.91 -11.66 3.82
C ASN A 279 -11.13 -10.35 4.01
N TYR A 280 -10.02 -10.38 4.75
CA TYR A 280 -9.20 -9.20 5.02
C TYR A 280 -7.76 -9.59 5.37
N SER A 281 -6.85 -8.61 5.28
CA SER A 281 -5.44 -8.67 5.69
C SER A 281 -5.13 -7.62 6.77
N ILE A 282 -3.98 -7.74 7.44
CA ILE A 282 -3.47 -6.74 8.41
C ILE A 282 -2.17 -6.18 7.86
N ASN A 283 -2.07 -4.85 7.75
CA ASN A 283 -1.01 -4.18 7.01
C ASN A 283 -0.52 -2.90 7.71
N THR A 284 0.70 -2.46 7.38
CA THR A 284 1.37 -1.31 8.01
C THR A 284 1.07 0.03 7.38
N ASP A 285 0.70 0.05 6.10
CA ASP A 285 0.46 1.27 5.33
C ASP A 285 1.74 2.11 5.15
N ASP A 286 1.98 3.12 6.00
CA ASP A 286 3.14 4.02 5.95
C ASP A 286 4.00 3.93 7.22
N PRO A 287 4.76 2.83 7.42
CA PRO A 287 5.46 2.55 8.66
C PRO A 287 6.50 3.63 9.06
N LEU A 288 7.04 4.40 8.10
CA LEU A 288 7.90 5.56 8.40
C LEU A 288 7.10 6.65 9.12
N ILE A 289 5.97 7.07 8.56
CA ILE A 289 5.18 8.20 9.08
C ILE A 289 4.47 7.79 10.36
N PHE A 290 3.99 6.55 10.44
CA PHE A 290 3.34 6.02 11.63
C PHE A 290 4.32 5.52 12.70
N ASN A 291 5.62 5.53 12.38
CA ASN A 291 6.72 5.04 13.22
C ASN A 291 6.36 3.68 13.84
N SER A 292 6.01 2.73 12.96
CA SER A 292 5.49 1.42 13.28
C SER A 292 6.12 0.33 12.39
N ASN A 293 5.72 -0.90 12.65
CA ASN A 293 6.03 -2.09 11.87
C ASN A 293 4.83 -3.04 11.95
N ILE A 294 4.86 -4.17 11.24
CA ILE A 294 3.70 -5.06 11.18
C ILE A 294 3.31 -5.64 12.56
N ASP A 295 4.29 -5.83 13.46
CA ASP A 295 4.03 -6.32 14.81
C ASP A 295 3.16 -5.35 15.61
N LYS A 296 3.28 -4.03 15.39
CA LYS A 296 2.44 -3.01 16.04
C LYS A 296 0.96 -3.26 15.75
N ASP A 297 0.62 -3.50 14.48
CA ASP A 297 -0.75 -3.77 14.05
C ASP A 297 -1.26 -5.10 14.59
N TYR A 298 -0.44 -6.15 14.57
CA TYR A 298 -0.78 -7.45 15.16
C TYR A 298 -1.00 -7.37 16.68
N SER A 299 -0.17 -6.63 17.40
CA SER A 299 -0.35 -6.39 18.84
C SER A 299 -1.65 -5.64 19.12
N ILE A 300 -1.97 -4.60 18.35
CA ILE A 300 -3.22 -3.83 18.53
C ILE A 300 -4.45 -4.73 18.39
N VAL A 301 -4.54 -5.52 17.33
CA VAL A 301 -5.73 -6.35 17.11
C VAL A 301 -5.82 -7.51 18.12
N LYS A 302 -4.68 -8.03 18.58
CA LYS A 302 -4.61 -9.02 19.66
C LYS A 302 -5.14 -8.45 20.98
N ASP A 303 -4.61 -7.30 21.39
CA ASP A 303 -4.85 -6.74 22.72
C ASP A 303 -6.25 -6.11 22.85
N TYR A 304 -6.78 -5.55 21.76
CA TYR A 304 -8.02 -4.75 21.81
C TYR A 304 -9.20 -5.35 21.05
N MET A 305 -8.99 -6.29 20.11
CA MET A 305 -10.04 -6.71 19.15
C MET A 305 -10.32 -8.23 19.20
N GLY A 306 -9.69 -8.94 20.14
CA GLY A 306 -9.93 -10.36 20.42
C GLY A 306 -9.39 -11.28 19.34
N PHE A 307 -8.31 -10.89 18.66
CA PHE A 307 -7.62 -11.76 17.72
C PHE A 307 -6.87 -12.87 18.44
N THR A 308 -6.95 -14.07 17.88
CA THR A 308 -6.24 -15.26 18.35
C THR A 308 -5.21 -15.67 17.31
N GLU A 309 -4.32 -16.60 17.67
CA GLU A 309 -3.37 -17.18 16.71
C GLU A 309 -4.08 -17.82 15.51
N GLU A 310 -5.19 -18.52 15.74
CA GLU A 310 -6.01 -19.11 14.67
C GLU A 310 -6.58 -18.05 13.72
N GLU A 311 -6.97 -16.90 14.25
CA GLU A 311 -7.38 -15.78 13.41
C GLU A 311 -6.20 -15.22 12.62
N PHE A 312 -5.01 -15.10 13.22
CA PHE A 312 -3.80 -14.67 12.50
C PHE A 312 -3.44 -15.61 11.35
N LYS A 313 -3.51 -16.93 11.55
CA LYS A 313 -3.30 -17.91 10.47
C LYS A 313 -4.31 -17.70 9.35
N ARG A 314 -5.59 -17.60 9.70
CA ARG A 314 -6.70 -17.40 8.76
C ARG A 314 -6.54 -16.14 7.91
N VAL A 315 -6.22 -15.00 8.52
CA VAL A 315 -6.09 -13.73 7.78
C VAL A 315 -4.89 -13.73 6.84
N ASN A 316 -3.78 -14.37 7.21
CA ASN A 316 -2.62 -14.52 6.33
C ASN A 316 -2.90 -15.46 5.15
N ILE A 317 -3.63 -16.56 5.38
CA ILE A 317 -4.09 -17.45 4.30
C ILE A 317 -5.04 -16.71 3.36
N ASN A 318 -6.00 -15.96 3.90
CA ASN A 318 -6.90 -15.12 3.12
C ASN A 318 -6.13 -14.07 2.29
N ALA A 319 -5.12 -13.44 2.87
CA ALA A 319 -4.25 -12.50 2.19
C ALA A 319 -3.50 -13.17 1.04
N ALA A 320 -2.92 -14.36 1.25
CA ALA A 320 -2.28 -15.13 0.18
C ALA A 320 -3.28 -15.49 -0.94
N GLN A 321 -4.48 -15.98 -0.59
CA GLN A 321 -5.53 -16.28 -1.57
C GLN A 321 -5.98 -15.05 -2.38
N SER A 322 -5.99 -13.88 -1.72
CA SER A 322 -6.37 -12.59 -2.31
C SER A 322 -5.18 -11.83 -2.91
N SER A 323 -3.99 -12.43 -2.93
CA SER A 323 -2.84 -11.83 -3.60
C SER A 323 -3.06 -11.76 -5.10
N PHE A 324 -2.38 -10.79 -5.73
CA PHE A 324 -2.35 -10.65 -7.19
C PHE A 324 -1.24 -11.48 -7.83
N LEU A 325 -0.74 -12.50 -7.12
CA LEU A 325 0.18 -13.48 -7.69
C LEU A 325 -0.51 -14.33 -8.77
N PRO A 326 0.23 -14.74 -9.81
CA PRO A 326 -0.18 -15.85 -10.66
C PRO A 326 -0.51 -17.09 -9.83
N GLU A 327 -1.51 -17.86 -10.25
CA GLU A 327 -2.04 -19.00 -9.47
C GLU A 327 -0.97 -20.00 -9.00
N LYS A 328 0.07 -20.26 -9.82
CA LYS A 328 1.18 -21.12 -9.42
C LYS A 328 1.96 -20.55 -8.22
N GLU A 329 2.36 -19.30 -8.29
CA GLU A 329 3.12 -18.64 -7.22
C GLU A 329 2.25 -18.43 -5.97
N LYS A 330 0.94 -18.22 -6.16
CA LYS A 330 -0.05 -18.16 -5.08
C LYS A 330 -0.15 -19.50 -4.35
N GLN A 331 -0.18 -20.62 -5.07
CA GLN A 331 -0.18 -21.95 -4.47
C GLN A 331 1.13 -22.22 -3.69
N GLU A 332 2.29 -21.85 -4.26
CA GLU A 332 3.58 -21.97 -3.57
C GLU A 332 3.61 -21.17 -2.26
N LEU A 333 3.04 -19.95 -2.25
CA LEU A 333 2.89 -19.12 -1.06
C LEU A 333 1.96 -19.78 -0.02
N LEU A 334 0.82 -20.32 -0.46
CA LEU A 334 -0.12 -21.02 0.41
C LEU A 334 0.49 -22.26 1.04
N ASP A 335 1.21 -23.07 0.26
CA ASP A 335 1.90 -24.27 0.75
C ASP A 335 2.93 -23.89 1.83
N THR A 336 3.70 -22.82 1.60
CA THR A 336 4.65 -22.28 2.59
C THR A 336 3.95 -21.88 3.89
N LEU A 337 2.79 -21.21 3.80
CA LEU A 337 2.01 -20.82 4.98
C LEU A 337 1.43 -22.04 5.71
N TYR A 338 0.89 -23.01 4.99
CA TYR A 338 0.34 -24.23 5.58
C TYR A 338 1.41 -25.03 6.30
N GLU A 339 2.59 -25.19 5.70
CA GLU A 339 3.75 -25.83 6.34
C GLU A 339 4.16 -25.06 7.62
N ALA A 340 4.34 -23.74 7.52
CA ALA A 340 4.72 -22.91 8.66
C ALA A 340 3.70 -22.94 9.82
N TYR A 341 2.42 -23.14 9.51
CA TYR A 341 1.34 -23.22 10.49
C TYR A 341 1.03 -24.65 10.95
N GLY A 342 1.74 -25.67 10.47
CA GLY A 342 1.47 -27.07 10.78
C GLY A 342 0.09 -27.54 10.31
N MET A 343 -0.45 -26.91 9.25
CA MET A 343 -1.73 -27.25 8.66
C MET A 343 -1.51 -28.26 7.53
N VAL A 344 -2.31 -29.34 7.52
CA VAL A 344 -2.31 -30.28 6.40
C VAL A 344 -3.08 -29.63 5.24
N PRO A 345 -2.51 -29.50 4.03
CA PRO A 345 -3.25 -28.99 2.89
C PRO A 345 -4.47 -29.89 2.67
N ASN A 346 -5.67 -29.32 2.68
CA ASN A 346 -6.85 -30.06 2.25
C ASN A 346 -6.71 -30.31 0.75
N THR A 347 -6.19 -31.48 0.38
CA THR A 347 -6.30 -32.02 -0.97
C THR A 347 -7.76 -32.45 -1.16
N SER A 348 -8.61 -31.53 -1.60
CA SER A 348 -9.99 -31.82 -2.02
C SER A 348 -10.18 -31.47 -3.48
#